data_AF-A0A9E4T0A3-F1
#
_entry.id   AF-A0A9E4T0A3-F1
#
_cell.length_a   1.000
_cell.length_b   1.000
_cell.length_c   1.000
_cell.angle_alpha   90.00
_cell.angle_beta   90.00
_cell.angle_gamma   90.00
#
_symmetry.space_group_name_H-M   'P 1'
#
loop_
_entity.id
_entity.type
_entity.pdbx_description
1 polymer ?
#
loop_
_entity_poly.entity_id
_entity_poly.type
_entity_poly.pdbx_seq_one_letter_code
_entity_poly.pdbx_strand_id
1 'polypeptide(L)'
;MPFGGNDWLALTQEPTLEPEIPICDPHHHFWDFRTERVPYQRYLLHELAADINSGHNVRSTVFVEARSMYRTDGPEELRPVGEVEFVQGLAA
;
A
#
# COMPACT_ATOMS: atom_id res chain seq x y z
N MET A 1 -15.73 -6.28 -15.45
CA MET A 1 -14.46 -6.74 -16.06
C MET A 1 -14.29 -8.20 -15.67
N PRO A 2 -13.90 -9.11 -16.59
CA PRO A 2 -13.82 -10.55 -16.26
C PRO A 2 -12.67 -10.89 -15.29
N PHE A 3 -11.87 -9.90 -14.87
CA PHE A 3 -10.85 -10.00 -13.85
C PHE A 3 -11.32 -9.19 -12.64
N GLY A 4 -12.05 -9.84 -11.72
CA GLY A 4 -12.44 -9.23 -10.46
C GLY A 4 -11.33 -9.43 -9.44
N GLY A 5 -10.62 -8.37 -9.04
CA GLY A 5 -9.54 -8.43 -8.05
C GLY A 5 -8.16 -8.32 -8.67
N ASN A 6 -7.20 -9.09 -8.14
CA ASN A 6 -5.77 -8.99 -8.49
C ASN A 6 -5.31 -10.01 -9.55
N ASP A 7 -6.22 -10.81 -10.12
CA ASP A 7 -5.89 -11.87 -11.10
C ASP A 7 -5.10 -11.36 -12.31
N TRP A 8 -5.30 -10.09 -12.67
CA TRP A 8 -4.57 -9.45 -13.77
C TRP A 8 -3.05 -9.37 -13.53
N LEU A 9 -2.60 -9.34 -12.27
CA LEU A 9 -1.17 -9.33 -11.91
C LEU A 9 -0.47 -10.63 -12.35
N ALA A 10 -1.22 -11.73 -12.47
CA ALA A 10 -0.68 -13.03 -12.86
C ALA A 10 -0.60 -13.22 -14.39
N LEU A 11 -1.08 -12.26 -15.19
CA LEU A 11 -1.11 -12.39 -16.66
C LEU A 11 0.29 -12.47 -17.28
N THR A 12 1.27 -11.81 -16.67
CA THR A 12 2.67 -11.81 -17.10
C THR A 12 3.56 -11.84 -15.86
N GLN A 13 4.60 -12.67 -15.88
CA GLN A 13 5.62 -12.72 -14.82
C GLN A 13 6.98 -12.45 -15.46
N GLU A 14 7.69 -11.45 -14.95
CA GLU A 14 8.99 -11.03 -15.45
C GLU A 14 10.09 -11.42 -14.45
N PRO A 15 11.29 -11.81 -14.91
CA PRO A 15 12.39 -12.10 -14.02
C PRO A 15 12.89 -10.82 -13.34
N THR A 16 13.20 -10.91 -12.04
CA THR A 16 13.86 -9.82 -11.31
C THR A 16 15.22 -9.52 -11.91
N LEU A 17 15.44 -8.27 -12.30
CA LEU A 17 16.72 -7.78 -12.76
C LEU A 17 17.53 -7.27 -11.56
N GLU A 18 18.83 -7.60 -11.55
CA GLU A 18 19.79 -7.13 -10.55
C GLU A 18 19.27 -7.27 -9.10
N PRO A 19 18.91 -8.49 -8.67
CA PRO A 19 18.19 -8.73 -7.41
C PRO A 19 18.97 -8.29 -6.17
N GLU A 20 20.28 -8.04 -6.29
CA GLU A 20 21.11 -7.58 -5.17
C GLU A 20 21.09 -6.05 -4.99
N ILE A 21 20.61 -5.27 -5.96
CA ILE A 21 20.59 -3.79 -5.85
C ILE A 21 19.61 -3.38 -4.75
N PRO A 22 20.06 -2.66 -3.70
CA PRO A 22 19.16 -2.19 -2.66
C PRO A 22 18.22 -1.11 -3.21
N ILE A 23 16.93 -1.30 -2.98
CA ILE A 23 15.87 -0.40 -3.44
C ILE A 23 15.18 0.26 -2.24
N CYS A 24 14.91 1.56 -2.36
CA CYS A 24 13.90 2.25 -1.56
C CYS A 24 12.68 2.45 -2.45
N ASP A 25 11.54 1.86 -2.09
CA ASP A 25 10.26 2.20 -2.73
C ASP A 25 9.80 3.56 -2.20
N PRO A 26 9.83 4.63 -3.01
CA PRO A 26 9.57 5.97 -2.52
C PRO A 26 8.08 6.28 -2.36
N HIS A 27 7.16 5.37 -2.73
CA HIS A 27 5.74 5.70 -2.77
C HIS A 27 4.84 4.46 -2.72
N HIS A 28 4.23 4.22 -1.56
CA HIS A 28 3.04 3.38 -1.46
C HIS A 28 1.97 4.05 -0.59
N HIS A 29 0.78 3.45 -0.57
CA HIS A 29 -0.37 3.91 0.20
C HIS A 29 -0.91 2.75 1.04
N PHE A 30 -1.82 3.02 1.98
CA PHE A 30 -2.62 2.02 2.65
C PHE A 30 -4.07 2.47 2.71
N TRP A 31 -5.00 1.52 2.58
CA TRP A 31 -6.42 1.73 2.79
C TRP A 31 -7.11 0.39 3.05
N ASP A 32 -8.07 0.35 3.97
CA ASP A 32 -8.89 -0.85 4.21
C ASP A 32 -10.15 -0.88 3.32
N PHE A 33 -10.66 0.29 2.93
CA PHE A 33 -11.81 0.40 2.04
C PHE A 33 -11.79 1.69 1.21
N ARG A 34 -11.83 1.56 -0.13
CA ARG A 34 -11.98 2.66 -1.10
C ARG A 34 -13.27 2.51 -1.88
N THR A 35 -14.13 3.53 -1.84
CA THR A 35 -15.44 3.53 -2.51
C THR A 35 -15.37 3.82 -4.01
N GLU A 36 -14.31 4.47 -4.47
CA GLU A 36 -14.28 5.08 -5.82
C GLU A 36 -13.79 4.14 -6.94
N ARG A 37 -13.07 3.05 -6.63
CA ARG A 37 -12.45 2.18 -7.64
C ARG A 37 -12.64 0.71 -7.31
N VAL A 38 -13.21 -0.03 -8.27
CA VAL A 38 -13.36 -1.49 -8.24
C VAL A 38 -12.66 -2.08 -9.47
N PRO A 39 -11.80 -3.11 -9.34
CA PRO A 39 -11.27 -3.68 -8.08
C PRO A 39 -10.29 -2.72 -7.37
N TYR A 40 -9.59 -3.14 -6.30
CA TYR A 40 -8.62 -2.34 -5.50
C TYR A 40 -9.18 -1.49 -4.35
N GLN A 41 -10.15 -2.05 -3.63
CA GLN A 41 -10.76 -1.37 -2.49
C GLN A 41 -9.91 -1.47 -1.21
N ARG A 42 -8.90 -2.35 -1.17
CA ARG A 42 -8.03 -2.58 -0.01
C ARG A 42 -6.57 -2.74 -0.46
N TYR A 43 -5.65 -2.20 0.35
CA TYR A 43 -4.23 -2.45 0.28
C TYR A 43 -3.62 -2.17 1.67
N LEU A 44 -3.15 -3.20 2.37
CA LEU A 44 -2.61 -3.14 3.74
C LEU A 44 -1.22 -3.79 3.82
N LEU A 45 -0.60 -3.77 5.01
CA LEU A 45 0.77 -4.25 5.23
C LEU A 45 1.08 -5.63 4.65
N HIS A 46 0.20 -6.62 4.82
CA HIS A 46 0.40 -7.96 4.26
C HIS A 46 0.47 -8.01 2.73
N GLU A 47 -0.23 -7.11 2.02
CA GLU A 47 -0.19 -7.01 0.56
C GLU A 47 1.10 -6.34 0.13
N LEU A 48 1.50 -5.24 0.79
CA LEU A 48 2.82 -4.64 0.59
C LEU A 48 3.95 -5.65 0.84
N ALA A 49 3.85 -6.43 1.92
CA ALA A 49 4.83 -7.46 2.26
C ALA A 49 4.94 -8.52 1.15
N ALA A 50 3.83 -8.91 0.52
CA ALA A 50 3.86 -9.83 -0.61
C ALA A 50 4.57 -9.20 -1.82
N ASP A 51 4.29 -7.93 -2.13
CA ASP A 51 4.87 -7.21 -3.26
C ASP A 51 6.37 -6.98 -3.09
N ILE A 52 6.82 -6.51 -1.92
CA ILE A 52 8.25 -6.21 -1.69
C ILE A 52 9.11 -7.47 -1.51
N ASN A 53 8.48 -8.63 -1.29
CA ASN A 53 9.16 -9.94 -1.24
C ASN A 53 9.03 -10.73 -2.56
N SER A 54 8.65 -10.08 -3.67
CA SER A 54 8.49 -10.72 -4.99
C SER A 54 9.81 -11.01 -5.73
N GLY A 55 10.95 -10.59 -5.18
CA GLY A 55 12.29 -10.90 -5.70
C GLY A 55 13.27 -9.74 -5.69
N HIS A 56 12.78 -8.50 -5.75
CA HIS A 56 13.60 -7.29 -5.65
C HIS A 56 14.11 -7.09 -4.21
N ASN A 57 15.32 -6.55 -4.06
CA ASN A 57 15.92 -6.23 -2.76
C ASN A 57 15.43 -4.88 -2.21
N VAL A 58 14.13 -4.80 -1.90
CA VAL A 58 13.51 -3.63 -1.26
C VAL A 58 13.90 -3.58 0.22
N ARG A 59 14.57 -2.50 0.63
CA ARG A 59 15.11 -2.33 2.00
C ARG A 59 14.30 -1.36 2.84
N SER A 60 13.61 -0.44 2.18
CA SER A 60 12.81 0.59 2.82
C SER A 60 11.69 1.02 1.89
N THR A 61 10.63 1.53 2.48
CA THR A 61 9.46 2.03 1.76
C THR A 61 9.02 3.35 2.38
N VAL A 62 8.45 4.25 1.57
CA VAL A 62 7.85 5.50 2.05
C VAL A 62 6.35 5.41 1.88
N PHE A 63 5.63 5.47 3.00
CA PHE A 63 4.18 5.61 3.00
C PHE A 63 3.79 7.05 2.66
N VAL A 64 2.79 7.21 1.79
CA VAL A 64 2.21 8.49 1.39
C VAL A 64 0.72 8.47 1.71
N GLU A 65 0.23 9.56 2.28
CA GLU A 65 -1.17 9.74 2.67
C GLU A 65 -2.14 9.51 1.49
N ALA A 66 -3.23 8.79 1.74
CA ALA A 66 -4.26 8.45 0.77
C ALA A 66 -5.67 8.90 1.17
N ARG A 67 -5.79 9.72 2.23
CA ARG A 67 -7.04 10.17 2.85
C ARG A 67 -7.82 9.02 3.49
N SER A 68 -7.09 8.02 4.00
CA SER A 68 -7.65 6.86 4.68
C SER A 68 -7.66 7.09 6.19
N MET A 69 -8.68 6.60 6.89
CA MET A 69 -8.68 6.58 8.37
C MET A 69 -8.49 7.96 9.03
N TYR A 70 -8.92 9.04 8.37
CA TYR A 70 -8.97 10.36 8.98
C TYR A 70 -9.85 10.32 10.25
N ARG A 71 -9.47 11.08 11.28
CA ARG A 71 -10.29 11.19 12.49
C ARG A 71 -11.68 11.72 12.13
N THR A 72 -12.70 11.12 12.73
CA THR A 72 -14.11 11.50 12.48
C THR A 72 -14.53 12.71 13.32
N ASP A 73 -13.74 13.07 14.32
CA ASP A 73 -13.93 14.16 15.26
C ASP A 73 -12.63 14.98 15.47
N GLY A 74 -12.73 16.09 16.22
CA GLY A 74 -11.62 17.01 16.48
C GLY A 74 -11.41 18.12 15.42
N PRO A 75 -10.35 18.95 15.59
CA PRO A 75 -10.00 20.04 14.66
C PRO A 75 -9.78 19.52 13.24
N GLU A 76 -10.30 20.24 12.24
CA GLU A 76 -10.28 19.81 10.84
C GLU A 76 -8.85 19.60 10.33
N GLU A 77 -7.95 20.50 10.70
CA GLU A 77 -6.52 20.48 10.37
C GLU A 77 -5.77 19.29 10.99
N LEU A 78 -6.34 18.65 12.02
CA LEU A 78 -5.76 17.48 12.69
C LEU A 78 -6.42 16.16 12.31
N ARG A 79 -7.46 16.16 11.47
CA ARG A 79 -8.08 14.90 10.99
C ARG A 79 -7.10 14.00 10.22
N PRO A 80 -6.20 14.51 9.36
CA PRO A 80 -5.13 13.75 8.71
C PRO A 80 -4.25 12.92 9.66
N VAL A 81 -4.08 13.36 10.90
CA VAL A 81 -3.26 12.65 11.89
C VAL A 81 -3.81 11.24 12.17
N GLY A 82 -5.11 11.01 12.01
CA GLY A 82 -5.70 9.66 12.14
C GLY A 82 -5.11 8.64 11.16
N GLU A 83 -4.75 9.07 9.94
CA GLU A 83 -4.09 8.19 8.97
C GLU A 83 -2.70 7.80 9.46
N VAL A 84 -1.95 8.76 10.01
CA VAL A 84 -0.62 8.50 10.59
C VAL A 84 -0.72 7.52 11.76
N GLU A 85 -1.70 7.69 12.65
CA GLU A 85 -1.94 6.78 13.77
C GLU A 85 -2.30 5.37 13.30
N PHE A 86 -3.13 5.27 12.25
CA PHE A 86 -3.48 4.00 11.62
C PHE A 86 -2.24 3.28 11.06
N VAL A 87 -1.40 3.99 10.29
CA VAL A 87 -0.18 3.39 9.70
C VAL A 87 0.82 2.99 10.77
N GLN A 88 0.98 3.81 11.82
CA GLN A 88 1.81 3.43 12.96
C GLN A 88 1.27 2.17 13.64
N GLY A 89 -0.05 2.01 13.76
CA GLY A 89 -0.68 0.80 14.29
C GLY A 89 -0.48 -0.43 13.42
N LEU A 90 -0.37 -0.29 12.09
CA LEU A 90 -0.04 -1.41 11.19
C LEU A 90 1.40 -1.88 11.35
N ALA A 91 2.32 -0.96 11.66
CA ALA A 91 3.76 -1.23 11.75
C ALA A 91 4.25 -1.59 13.17
N ALA A 92 3.36 -1.61 14.17
CA ALA A 92 3.67 -1.84 15.57
C ALA A 92 3.86 -3.32 15.96
#